data_AF-A0A7Z0MFH0-F1
#
_entry.id   AF-A0A7Z0MFH0-F1
#
_cell.length_a   1.000
_cell.length_b   1.000
_cell.length_c   1.000
_cell.angle_alpha   90.00
_cell.angle_beta   90.00
_cell.angle_gamma   90.00
#
_symmetry.space_group_name_H-M   'P 1'
#
loop_
_entity.id
_entity.type
_entity.pdbx_description
1 polymer ?
#
loop_
_entity_poly.entity_id
_entity_poly.type
_entity_poly.pdbx_seq_one_letter_code
_entity_poly.pdbx_strand_id
1 'polypeptide(L)'
;MELNQGQKWETDAALRQGMGTLHQIVSTGLESAHANALKADDYKKMSGEIMTQFTYIVENCDLEPEADAQLHILLGNIVQGVETIEGKVSGEQPEDGLIKMAQALNSYGSHFDHPNWKGFNISH
;
A
#
# COMPACT_ATOMS: atom_id res chain seq x y z
N MET A 1 -5.89 11.45 -6.21
CA MET A 1 -7.01 10.52 -6.10
C MET A 1 -8.27 11.32 -5.86
N GLU A 2 -9.38 10.87 -6.41
CA GLU A 2 -10.68 11.53 -6.35
C GLU A 2 -11.77 10.56 -5.91
N LEU A 3 -12.87 11.07 -5.35
CA LEU A 3 -14.05 10.28 -4.97
C LEU A 3 -15.02 10.15 -6.16
N ASN A 4 -15.81 9.09 -6.18
CA ASN A 4 -16.92 8.90 -7.12
C ASN A 4 -18.07 9.87 -6.78
N GLN A 5 -18.01 11.10 -7.30
CA GLN A 5 -19.02 12.13 -7.03
C GLN A 5 -19.27 12.36 -5.52
N GLY A 6 -18.20 12.25 -4.72
CA GLY A 6 -18.26 12.37 -3.26
C GLY A 6 -18.51 11.05 -2.51
N GLN A 7 -18.70 9.95 -3.22
CA GLN A 7 -18.78 8.59 -2.65
C GLN A 7 -17.46 7.83 -2.84
N LYS A 8 -17.23 6.82 -2.01
CA LYS A 8 -16.11 5.90 -2.20
C LYS A 8 -16.36 5.00 -3.42
N TRP A 9 -15.29 4.59 -4.09
CA TRP A 9 -15.31 3.61 -5.16
C TRP A 9 -15.63 2.22 -4.63
N GLU A 10 -16.53 1.49 -5.31
CA GLU A 10 -16.80 0.10 -4.96
C GLU A 10 -15.53 -0.75 -5.12
N THR A 11 -15.47 -1.83 -4.33
CA THR A 11 -14.37 -2.79 -4.39
C THR A 11 -14.89 -4.17 -4.75
N ASP A 12 -14.06 -4.96 -5.42
CA ASP A 12 -14.30 -6.38 -5.61
C ASP A 12 -13.58 -7.23 -4.53
N ALA A 13 -13.76 -8.55 -4.60
CA ALA A 13 -13.16 -9.48 -3.64
C ALA A 13 -11.62 -9.58 -3.77
N ALA A 14 -11.09 -9.54 -4.99
CA ALA A 14 -9.66 -9.66 -5.26
C ALA A 14 -8.91 -8.42 -4.73
N LEU A 15 -9.43 -7.22 -5.01
CA LEU A 15 -8.89 -5.98 -4.50
C LEU A 15 -8.90 -5.94 -2.97
N ARG A 16 -10.01 -6.33 -2.33
CA ARG A 16 -10.08 -6.39 -0.87
C ARG A 16 -9.05 -7.35 -0.29
N GLN A 17 -8.87 -8.53 -0.88
CA GLN A 17 -7.85 -9.48 -0.43
C GLN A 17 -6.43 -8.92 -0.56
N GLY A 18 -6.09 -8.38 -1.72
CA GLY A 18 -4.75 -7.85 -1.97
C GLY A 18 -4.44 -6.67 -1.07
N MET A 19 -5.35 -5.71 -0.95
CA MET A 19 -5.18 -4.54 -0.09
C MET A 19 -5.15 -4.91 1.40
N GLY A 20 -5.95 -5.89 1.84
CA GLY A 20 -5.87 -6.41 3.20
C GLY A 20 -4.51 -7.05 3.51
N THR A 21 -3.92 -7.75 2.53
CA THR A 21 -2.59 -8.35 2.69
C THR A 21 -1.50 -7.27 2.70
N LEU A 22 -1.57 -6.29 1.80
CA LEU A 22 -0.67 -5.12 1.80
C LEU A 22 -0.74 -4.36 3.13
N HIS A 23 -1.94 -4.16 3.66
CA HIS A 23 -2.15 -3.55 4.97
C HIS A 23 -1.41 -4.30 6.07
N GLN A 24 -1.55 -5.63 6.13
CA GLN A 24 -0.88 -6.45 7.13
C GLN A 24 0.65 -6.37 7.01
N ILE A 25 1.20 -6.46 5.79
CA ILE A 25 2.64 -6.37 5.55
C ILE A 25 3.18 -5.03 6.05
N VAL A 26 2.54 -3.92 5.67
CA VAL A 26 2.98 -2.58 6.06
C VAL A 26 2.81 -2.36 7.56
N SER A 27 1.74 -2.88 8.19
CA SER A 27 1.54 -2.80 9.64
C SER A 27 2.68 -3.47 10.41
N THR A 28 3.00 -4.72 10.06
CA THR A 28 4.10 -5.46 10.68
C THR A 28 5.46 -4.81 10.39
N GLY A 29 5.63 -4.26 9.18
CA GLY A 29 6.82 -3.49 8.81
C GLY A 29 7.02 -2.27 9.69
N LEU A 30 5.99 -1.43 9.86
CA LEU A 30 6.04 -0.25 10.73
C LEU A 30 6.33 -0.62 12.19
N GLU A 31 5.67 -1.64 12.73
CA GLU A 31 5.92 -2.13 14.10
C GLU A 31 7.38 -2.56 14.28
N SER A 32 7.93 -3.28 13.31
CA SER A 32 9.32 -3.76 13.34
C SER A 32 10.33 -2.62 13.17
N ALA A 33 10.01 -1.62 12.35
CA ALA A 33 10.81 -0.41 12.18
C ALA A 33 10.87 0.41 13.48
N HIS A 34 9.74 0.64 14.14
CA HIS A 34 9.71 1.31 15.45
C HIS A 34 10.53 0.56 16.52
N ALA A 35 10.58 -0.77 16.43
CA ALA A 35 11.39 -1.60 17.31
C ALA A 35 12.89 -1.67 16.91
N ASN A 36 13.31 -0.97 15.85
CA ASN A 36 14.66 -1.07 15.26
C ASN A 36 15.07 -2.52 14.92
N ALA A 37 14.09 -3.34 14.49
CA ALA A 37 14.27 -4.77 14.29
C ALA A 37 14.51 -5.17 12.81
N LEU A 38 14.32 -4.24 11.87
CA LEU A 38 14.47 -4.52 10.44
C LEU A 38 15.92 -4.37 9.97
N LYS A 39 16.37 -5.30 9.13
CA LYS A 39 17.64 -5.24 8.40
C LYS A 39 17.36 -5.15 6.90
N ALA A 40 18.41 -4.87 6.12
CA ALA A 40 18.32 -4.75 4.66
C ALA A 40 17.66 -5.98 3.98
N ASP A 41 17.98 -7.19 4.44
CA ASP A 41 17.37 -8.42 3.89
C ASP A 41 15.87 -8.53 4.22
N ASP A 42 15.43 -8.00 5.36
CA ASP A 42 14.01 -7.98 5.74
C ASP A 42 13.23 -7.03 4.83
N TYR A 43 13.77 -5.84 4.54
CA TYR A 43 13.18 -4.91 3.58
C TYR A 43 13.09 -5.50 2.17
N LYS A 44 14.13 -6.20 1.72
CA LYS A 44 14.13 -6.89 0.41
C LYS A 44 13.11 -8.04 0.36
N LYS A 45 12.94 -8.78 1.45
CA LYS A 45 11.90 -9.81 1.52
C LYS A 45 10.51 -9.16 1.44
N MET A 46 10.31 -8.09 2.20
CA MET A 46 9.05 -7.34 2.23
C MET A 46 8.72 -6.74 0.87
N SER A 47 9.70 -6.19 0.14
CA SER A 47 9.47 -5.68 -1.22
C SER A 47 8.95 -6.77 -2.15
N GLY A 48 9.52 -7.98 -2.10
CA GLY A 48 9.06 -9.12 -2.87
C GLY A 48 7.62 -9.55 -2.55
N GLU A 49 7.26 -9.57 -1.26
CA GLU A 49 5.89 -9.89 -0.82
C GLU A 49 4.88 -8.83 -1.30
N ILE A 50 5.24 -7.55 -1.21
CA ILE A 50 4.41 -6.43 -1.69
C ILE A 50 4.23 -6.51 -3.21
N MET A 51 5.30 -6.76 -3.97
CA MET A 51 5.21 -6.88 -5.44
C MET A 51 4.42 -8.11 -5.90
N THR A 52 4.42 -9.17 -5.10
CA THR A 52 3.54 -10.33 -5.33
C THR A 52 2.07 -9.93 -5.18
N GLN A 53 1.73 -9.17 -4.13
CA GLN A 53 0.35 -8.68 -3.94
C GLN A 53 -0.05 -7.64 -4.98
N PHE A 54 0.86 -6.75 -5.39
CA PHE A 54 0.65 -5.83 -6.50
C PHE A 54 0.23 -6.59 -7.77
N THR A 55 0.98 -7.62 -8.13
CA THR A 55 0.71 -8.44 -9.32
C THR A 55 -0.65 -9.12 -9.22
N TYR A 56 -0.94 -9.72 -8.05
CA TYR A 56 -2.24 -10.33 -7.79
C TYR A 56 -3.40 -9.34 -7.97
N ILE A 57 -3.30 -8.12 -7.44
CA ILE A 57 -4.36 -7.11 -7.58
C ILE A 57 -4.58 -6.79 -9.06
N VAL A 58 -3.52 -6.45 -9.78
CA VAL A 58 -3.60 -6.08 -11.21
C VAL A 58 -4.17 -7.19 -12.08
N GLU A 59 -3.85 -8.46 -11.77
CA GLU A 59 -4.32 -9.61 -12.57
C GLU A 59 -5.77 -10.03 -12.26
N ASN A 60 -6.28 -9.72 -11.07
CA ASN A 60 -7.53 -10.32 -10.57
C ASN A 60 -8.63 -9.31 -10.22
N CYS A 61 -8.35 -8.01 -10.10
CA CYS A 61 -9.39 -7.02 -9.86
C CYS A 61 -10.24 -6.79 -11.11
N ASP A 62 -11.54 -6.59 -10.91
CA ASP A 62 -12.55 -6.35 -11.93
C ASP A 62 -13.34 -5.11 -11.54
N LEU A 63 -12.65 -3.97 -11.59
CA LEU A 63 -13.22 -2.67 -11.27
C LEU A 63 -13.77 -2.00 -12.54
N GLU A 64 -14.74 -1.10 -12.34
CA GLU A 64 -15.10 -0.15 -13.39
C GLU A 64 -13.89 0.73 -13.78
N PRO A 65 -13.77 1.18 -15.05
CA PRO A 65 -12.59 1.87 -15.55
C PRO A 65 -12.16 3.10 -14.72
N GLU A 66 -13.12 3.87 -14.22
CA GLU A 66 -12.84 5.06 -13.41
C GLU A 66 -12.28 4.72 -12.02
N ALA A 67 -12.77 3.64 -11.40
CA ALA A 67 -12.25 3.13 -10.15
C ALA A 67 -10.84 2.54 -10.33
N ASP A 68 -10.61 1.81 -11.42
CA ASP A 68 -9.30 1.27 -11.80
C ASP A 68 -8.26 2.38 -12.03
N ALA A 69 -8.64 3.48 -12.68
CA ALA A 69 -7.76 4.63 -12.84
C ALA A 69 -7.30 5.21 -11.49
N GLN A 70 -8.17 5.28 -10.49
CA GLN A 70 -7.79 5.70 -9.13
C GLN A 70 -6.89 4.66 -8.45
N LEU A 71 -7.16 3.37 -8.67
CA LEU A 71 -6.36 2.27 -8.14
C LEU A 71 -4.93 2.33 -8.68
N HIS A 72 -4.74 2.60 -9.97
CA HIS A 72 -3.42 2.73 -10.57
C HIS A 72 -2.57 3.86 -9.99
N ILE A 73 -3.17 5.01 -9.66
CA ILE A 73 -2.46 6.10 -8.95
C ILE A 73 -1.95 5.60 -7.60
N LEU A 74 -2.81 4.89 -6.86
CA LEU A 74 -2.48 4.36 -5.56
C LEU A 74 -1.37 3.29 -5.64
N LEU A 75 -1.49 2.35 -6.56
CA LEU A 75 -0.49 1.31 -6.79
C LEU A 75 0.86 1.91 -7.19
N GLY A 76 0.88 2.98 -7.99
CA GLY A 76 2.11 3.73 -8.31
C GLY A 76 2.78 4.35 -7.07
N ASN A 77 2.02 4.83 -6.10
CA ASN A 77 2.57 5.33 -4.83
C ASN A 77 3.13 4.20 -3.95
N ILE A 78 2.50 3.02 -3.98
CA ILE A 78 3.02 1.83 -3.28
C ILE A 78 4.36 1.41 -3.89
N VAL A 79 4.48 1.38 -5.23
CA VAL A 79 5.73 1.06 -5.92
C VAL A 79 6.86 2.04 -5.57
N GLN A 80 6.58 3.34 -5.46
CA GLN A 80 7.58 4.31 -4.98
C GLN A 80 8.07 4.00 -3.55
N GLY A 81 7.17 3.55 -2.67
CA GLY A 81 7.54 3.07 -1.35
C GLY A 81 8.40 1.81 -1.39
N VAL A 82 8.09 0.88 -2.30
CA VAL A 82 8.90 -0.32 -2.57
C VAL A 82 10.32 0.06 -2.99
N GLU A 83 10.48 0.99 -3.94
CA GLU A 83 11.79 1.45 -4.37
C GLU A 83 12.59 2.09 -3.22
N THR A 84 11.89 2.77 -2.30
CA THR A 84 12.50 3.41 -1.13
C THR A 84 12.98 2.37 -0.11
N ILE A 85 12.17 1.35 0.23
CA ILE A 85 12.60 0.27 1.15
C ILE A 85 13.75 -0.56 0.55
N GLU A 86 13.87 -0.62 -0.78
CA GLU A 86 15.00 -1.26 -1.47
C GLU A 86 16.25 -0.38 -1.56
N GLY A 87 16.22 0.84 -1.01
CA GLY A 87 17.35 1.77 -1.02
C GLY A 87 17.67 2.35 -2.40
N LYS A 88 16.71 2.33 -3.33
CA LYS A 88 16.90 2.86 -4.70
C LYS A 88 16.71 4.38 -4.78
N VAL A 89 16.07 4.98 -3.78
CA VAL A 89 15.79 6.41 -3.73
C VAL A 89 16.87 7.13 -2.94
N SER A 90 17.67 7.96 -3.62
CA SER A 90 18.76 8.69 -2.99
C SER A 90 18.25 9.77 -2.03
N GLY A 91 18.81 9.81 -0.82
CA GLY A 91 18.44 10.80 0.21
C GLY A 91 17.31 10.39 1.13
N GLU A 92 16.75 9.19 0.95
CA GLU A 92 15.69 8.65 1.80
C GLU A 92 16.16 7.40 2.55
N GLN A 93 15.58 7.17 3.74
CA GLN A 93 15.79 5.96 4.52
C GLN A 93 14.73 4.91 4.15
N PRO A 94 15.01 3.60 4.32
CA PRO A 94 14.01 2.55 4.09
C PRO A 94 12.70 2.78 4.85
N GLU A 95 12.75 3.30 6.07
CA GLU A 95 11.59 3.62 6.89
C GLU A 95 10.68 4.67 6.24
N ASP A 96 11.22 5.61 5.47
CA ASP A 96 10.44 6.59 4.70
C ASP A 96 9.56 5.88 3.65
N GLY A 97 10.04 4.75 3.11
CA GLY A 97 9.28 3.89 2.19
C GLY A 97 8.07 3.26 2.86
N LEU A 98 8.21 2.78 4.11
CA LEU A 98 7.07 2.26 4.88
C LEU A 98 6.03 3.34 5.16
N ILE A 99 6.47 4.56 5.50
CA ILE A 99 5.58 5.70 5.74
C ILE A 99 4.81 6.06 4.46
N LYS A 100 5.48 6.11 3.30
CA LYS A 100 4.83 6.36 2.00
C LYS A 100 3.77 5.32 1.67
N MET A 101 4.07 4.03 1.89
CA MET A 101 3.09 2.96 1.66
C MET A 101 1.91 3.07 2.62
N ALA A 102 2.15 3.40 3.89
CA ALA A 102 1.08 3.64 4.86
C ALA A 102 0.18 4.83 4.49
N GLN A 103 0.76 5.91 3.95
CA GLN A 103 0.02 7.05 3.40
C GLN A 103 -0.83 6.67 2.18
N ALA A 104 -0.27 5.86 1.27
CA ALA A 104 -1.00 5.33 0.14
C ALA A 104 -2.18 4.48 0.62
N LEU A 105 -1.96 3.55 1.56
CA LEU A 105 -3.00 2.69 2.12
C LEU A 105 -4.05 3.46 2.95
N ASN A 106 -3.69 4.58 3.57
CA ASN A 106 -4.65 5.52 4.15
C ASN A 106 -5.52 6.17 3.07
N SER A 107 -4.92 6.53 1.93
CA SER A 107 -5.66 7.06 0.78
C SER A 107 -6.60 6.02 0.19
N TYR A 108 -6.21 4.74 0.14
CA TYR A 108 -7.12 3.64 -0.22
C TYR A 108 -8.34 3.63 0.70
N GLY A 109 -8.11 3.63 2.02
CA GLY A 109 -9.18 3.61 3.02
C GLY A 109 -10.14 4.79 2.97
N SER A 110 -9.70 5.95 2.47
CA SER A 110 -10.56 7.12 2.31
C SER A 110 -11.31 7.16 0.97
N HIS A 111 -10.83 6.48 -0.06
CA HIS A 111 -11.41 6.56 -1.41
C HIS A 111 -12.11 5.29 -1.89
N PHE A 112 -11.76 4.12 -1.35
CA PHE A 112 -12.35 2.84 -1.71
C PHE A 112 -13.21 2.30 -0.57
N ASP A 113 -14.34 1.69 -0.94
CA ASP A 113 -15.26 1.06 -0.01
C ASP A 113 -14.78 -0.35 0.35
N HIS A 114 -13.79 -0.38 1.24
CA HIS A 114 -13.35 -1.60 1.91
C HIS A 114 -13.91 -1.60 3.34
N PRO A 115 -14.88 -2.47 3.65
CA PRO A 115 -15.50 -2.51 4.98
C PRO A 115 -14.48 -2.73 6.10
N ASN A 116 -14.64 -1.99 7.21
CA ASN A 116 -13.79 -2.07 8.40
C ASN A 116 -12.32 -1.72 8.20
N TRP A 117 -11.97 -1.01 7.12
CA TRP A 117 -10.59 -0.56 6.89
C TRP A 117 -10.10 0.33 8.04
N LYS A 118 -8.92 -0.01 8.58
CA LYS A 118 -8.26 0.76 9.64
C LYS A 118 -7.10 1.54 9.05
N GLY A 119 -7.13 2.86 9.18
CA GLY A 119 -6.00 3.69 8.80
C GLY A 119 -4.78 3.46 9.71
N PHE A 120 -3.60 3.71 9.16
CA PHE A 120 -2.34 3.79 9.88
C PHE A 120 -2.24 5.13 10.60
N ASN A 121 -1.81 5.11 11.87
CA ASN A 121 -1.31 6.31 12.53
C ASN A 121 0.17 6.46 12.21
N ILE A 122 0.48 7.41 11.34
CA ILE A 122 1.83 7.74 10.87
C ILE A 122 2.42 8.95 11.60
N SER A 123 1.79 9.38 12.70
CA SER A 123 2.32 10.45 13.53
C SER A 123 3.53 9.90 14.29
N HIS A 124 4.69 10.49 14.06
CA HIS A 124 5.95 10.10 14.67
C HIS A 124 6.50 11.22 15.58
#